data_AF-A0A7W1K1I0-F1
#
_entry.id   AF-A0A7W1K1I0-F1
#
_cell.length_a   1.000
_cell.length_b   1.000
_cell.length_c   1.000
_cell.angle_alpha   90.00
_cell.angle_beta   90.00
_cell.angle_gamma   90.00
#
_symmetry.space_group_name_H-M   'P 1'
#
loop_
_entity.id
_entity.type
_entity.pdbx_description
1 polymer ?
#
loop_
_entity_poly.entity_id
_entity_poly.type
_entity_poly.pdbx_seq_one_letter_code
_entity_poly.pdbx_strand_id
1 'polypeptide(L)' 'MIEFDLNGRMLALDHTVVHELRAKALAGAGSSSTLNDLAVILSPALSEQKSVTLRRAESRALEQLLNPRDGTV' A
#
# COMPACT_ATOMS: atom_id res chain seq x y z
N MET A 1 7.44 -10.28 -7.80
CA MET A 1 7.79 -8.96 -7.25
C MET A 1 6.94 -7.92 -7.93
N ILE A 2 6.37 -6.98 -7.18
CA ILE A 2 5.59 -5.84 -7.67
C ILE A 2 6.35 -4.57 -7.28
N GLU A 3 6.53 -3.66 -8.22
CA GLU A 3 7.29 -2.42 -8.02
C GLU A 3 6.37 -1.26 -7.67
N PHE A 4 6.76 -0.49 -6.66
CA PHE A 4 6.06 0.70 -6.19
C PHE A 4 6.98 1.90 -6.27
N ASP A 5 6.53 2.95 -6.97
CA ASP A 5 7.14 4.26 -6.93
C ASP A 5 6.50 5.10 -5.82
N LEU A 6 7.27 5.38 -4.77
CA LEU A 6 6.88 6.17 -3.61
C LEU A 6 7.39 7.61 -3.75
N ASN A 7 6.88 8.36 -4.73
CA ASN A 7 7.32 9.73 -5.08
C ASN A 7 8.82 9.84 -5.41
N GLY A 8 9.30 9.00 -6.34
CA GLY A 8 10.69 8.96 -6.81
C GLY A 8 11.55 7.90 -6.12
N ARG A 9 10.99 7.15 -5.16
CA ARG A 9 11.66 6.04 -4.49
C ARG A 9 11.05 4.72 -4.91
N MET A 10 11.83 3.88 -5.58
CA MET A 10 11.39 2.53 -5.94
C MET A 10 11.44 1.57 -4.74
N LEU A 11 10.38 0.81 -4.55
CA LEU A 11 10.26 -0.28 -3.59
C LEU A 11 9.70 -1.52 -4.30
N ALA A 12 10.46 -2.60 -4.31
CA ALA A 12 9.98 -3.89 -4.82
C ALA A 12 9.49 -4.75 -3.66
N LEU A 13 8.23 -5.19 -3.73
CA LEU A 13 7.60 -6.05 -2.72
C LEU A 13 7.23 -7.40 -3.31
N ASP A 14 7.27 -8.44 -2.48
CA ASP A 14 6.76 -9.74 -2.86
C ASP A 14 5.23 -9.75 -2.98
N HIS A 15 4.68 -10.63 -3.81
CA HIS A 15 3.24 -10.75 -4.02
C HIS A 15 2.49 -11.06 -2.71
N THR A 16 3.04 -11.93 -1.86
CA THR A 16 2.47 -12.24 -0.54
C THR A 16 2.41 -10.99 0.34
N VAL A 17 3.46 -10.18 0.35
CA VAL A 17 3.51 -8.92 1.13
C VAL A 17 2.46 -7.94 0.62
N VAL A 18 2.31 -7.78 -0.69
CA VAL A 18 1.30 -6.89 -1.28
C VAL A 18 -0.12 -7.38 -0.96
N HIS A 19 -0.34 -8.69 -0.93
CA HIS A 19 -1.62 -9.27 -0.54
C HIS A 19 -1.97 -8.95 0.93
N GLU A 20 -1.01 -9.09 1.84
CA GLU A 20 -1.17 -8.71 3.25
C GLU A 20 -1.43 -7.20 3.43
N LEU A 21 -0.71 -6.36 2.70
CA LEU A 21 -0.89 -4.91 2.74
C LEU A 21 -2.28 -4.49 2.26
N ARG A 22 -2.79 -5.12 1.19
CA ARG A 22 -4.17 -4.90 0.73
C ARG A 22 -5.18 -5.30 1.79
N ALA A 23 -5.01 -6.45 2.44
CA ALA A 23 -5.91 -6.89 3.50
C ALA A 23 -5.94 -5.90 4.68
N LYS A 24 -4.76 -5.42 5.11
CA LYS A 24 -4.64 -4.39 6.17
C LYS A 24 -5.29 -3.06 5.75
N ALA A 25 -5.08 -2.62 4.52
CA ALA A 25 -5.69 -1.40 3.99
C ALA A 25 -7.23 -1.51 3.94
N LEU A 26 -7.77 -2.65 3.49
CA LEU A 26 -9.22 -2.91 3.50
C LEU A 26 -9.80 -2.91 4.91
N ALA A 27 -9.10 -3.48 5.90
CA ALA A 27 -9.57 -3.49 7.29
C ALA A 27 -9.71 -2.07 7.87
N GLY A 28 -8.90 -1.11 7.42
CA GLY A 28 -8.98 0.31 7.82
C GLY A 28 -9.77 1.21 6.86
N ALA A 29 -10.29 0.69 5.75
CA ALA A 29 -10.96 1.50 4.72
C ALA A 29 -12.24 2.18 5.24
N GLY A 30 -12.90 1.60 6.23
CA GLY A 30 -14.10 2.19 6.86
C GLY A 30 -13.84 3.45 7.67
N SER A 31 -12.59 3.71 8.07
CA SER A 31 -12.20 4.86 8.90
C SER A 31 -11.22 5.82 8.20
N SER A 32 -10.69 5.45 7.03
CA SER A 32 -9.74 6.26 6.27
C SER A 32 -9.93 6.10 4.77
N SER A 33 -10.26 7.20 4.08
CA SER A 33 -10.36 7.23 2.63
C SER A 33 -9.02 6.90 1.96
N THR A 34 -7.90 7.31 2.56
CA THR A 34 -6.55 6.97 2.04
C THR A 34 -6.28 5.46 2.10
N LEU A 35 -6.76 4.75 3.14
CA LEU A 35 -6.61 3.30 3.21
C LEU A 35 -7.53 2.59 2.20
N ASN A 36 -8.73 3.12 1.97
CA ASN A 36 -9.59 2.63 0.91
C ASN A 36 -8.95 2.80 -0.48
N ASP A 37 -8.42 3.99 -0.77
CA ASP A 37 -7.75 4.28 -2.04
C ASP A 37 -6.54 3.37 -2.24
N LEU A 38 -5.74 3.17 -1.19
CA LEU A 38 -4.62 2.24 -1.22
C LEU A 38 -5.08 0.81 -1.53
N ALA A 39 -6.13 0.30 -0.89
CA ALA A 39 -6.67 -1.03 -1.18
C ALA A 39 -7.14 -1.19 -2.63
N VAL A 40 -7.77 -0.15 -3.18
CA VAL A 40 -8.20 -0.10 -4.59
C VAL A 40 -7.00 -0.15 -5.52
N ILE A 41 -5.92 0.59 -5.23
CA ILE A 41 -4.70 0.62 -6.04
C ILE A 41 -3.92 -0.71 -5.96
N LEU A 42 -3.87 -1.37 -4.80
CA LEU A 42 -3.17 -2.65 -4.64
C LEU A 42 -3.88 -3.82 -5.36
N SER A 43 -5.17 -3.70 -5.61
CA SER A 43 -5.96 -4.74 -6.31
C SER A 43 -5.49 -5.01 -7.75
N PRO A 44 -5.38 -4.01 -8.65
CA PRO A 44 -4.82 -4.21 -9.98
C PRO A 44 -3.32 -4.52 -9.95
N ALA A 45 -2.57 -4.03 -8.95
CA ALA A 45 -1.16 -4.38 -8.78
C ALA A 45 -0.95 -5.89 -8.60
N LEU A 46 -1.82 -6.53 -7.80
CA LEU A 46 -1.80 -7.97 -7.56
C LEU A 46 -2.27 -8.80 -8.76
N SER A 47 -3.29 -8.30 -9.48
CA SER A 47 -3.90 -8.99 -10.62
C SER A 47 -3.04 -8.92 -11.87
N GLU A 48 -2.48 -7.75 -12.15
CA GLU A 48 -1.78 -7.46 -13.41
C GLU A 48 -0.25 -7.46 -13.25
N GLN A 49 0.26 -7.58 -12.01
CA GLN A 49 1.69 -7.48 -11.68
C GLN A 49 2.35 -6.20 -12.23
N LYS A 50 1.57 -5.13 -12.31
CA LYS A 50 2.02 -3.83 -12.82
C LYS A 50 2.76 -3.05 -11.77
N SER A 51 3.72 -2.25 -12.22
CA SER A 51 4.30 -1.20 -11.40
C SER A 51 3.23 -0.16 -11.05
N VAL A 52 3.31 0.37 -9.84
CA VAL A 52 2.34 1.31 -9.30
C VAL A 52 3.05 2.55 -8.83
N THR A 53 2.62 3.71 -9.32
CA THR A 53 3.03 5.00 -8.76
C THR A 53 2.03 5.44 -7.70
N LEU A 54 2.51 5.61 -6.48
CA LEU A 54 1.70 6.11 -5.36
C LEU A 54 1.91 7.61 -5.20
N ARG A 55 0.84 8.33 -4.84
CA ARG A 55 0.98 9.74 -4.45
C ARG A 55 1.44 9.80 -3.00
N ARG A 56 1.70 11.02 -2.52
CA ARG A 56 2.27 11.25 -1.18
C ARG A 56 1.47 10.62 -0.04
N ALA A 57 0.15 10.68 -0.08
CA ALA A 57 -0.71 10.16 0.99
C ALA A 57 -0.70 8.62 1.01
N GLU A 58 -0.85 7.99 -0.14
CA GLU A 58 -0.84 6.53 -0.29
C GLU A 58 0.54 5.95 -0.02
N SER A 59 1.61 6.66 -0.43
CA SER A 59 3.00 6.27 -0.11
C SER A 59 3.22 6.23 1.40
N ARG A 60 2.78 7.27 2.13
CA ARG A 60 2.88 7.30 3.60
C ARG A 60 2.05 6.21 4.25
N ALA A 61 0.83 6.00 3.78
CA ALA A 61 -0.03 4.94 4.30
C ALA A 61 0.60 3.55 4.08
N LEU A 62 1.18 3.29 2.90
CA LEU A 62 1.92 2.07 2.61
C LEU A 62 3.11 1.89 3.54
N GLU A 63 3.92 2.94 3.72
CA GLU A 63 5.08 2.93 4.63
C GLU A 63 4.69 2.64 6.08
N GLN A 64 3.57 3.21 6.56
CA GLN A 64 3.03 2.91 7.89
C GLN A 64 2.56 1.46 8.03
N LEU A 65 1.95 0.89 7.00
CA LEU A 65 1.53 -0.52 7.01
C LEU A 65 2.70 -1.50 6.96
N LEU A 66 3.81 -1.10 6.32
CA LEU A 66 5.06 -1.86 6.24
C LEU A 66 5.84 -1.81 7.56
N ASN A 67 5.87 -0.64 8.22
CA ASN A 67 6.55 -0.41 9.48
C ASN A 67 5.57 0.15 10.51
N PRO A 68 4.76 -0.70 11.18
CA PRO A 68 3.72 -0.27 12.11
C PRO A 68 4.26 0.27 13.46
N ARG A 69 5.41 0.94 13.49
CA ARG A 69 5.95 1.60 14.69
C ARG A 69 6.04 3.11 14.45
N ASP A 70 4.96 3.81 14.81
CA ASP A 70 4.95 4.99 15.69
C ASP A 70 3.55 5.65 15.72
N GLY A 71 2.89 5.60 16.89
CA GLY A 71 1.64 6.28 17.27
C GLY A 71 0.35 5.48 16.98
N THR A 72 -0.49 5.10 17.93
CA THR A 72 -0.83 5.65 19.26
C THR A 72 -1.37 4.55 20.18
N VAL A 73 -0.95 4.60 21.45
CA VAL A 73 -1.69 4.16 22.64
C VAL A 73 -3.00 4.92 22.79
#